data_AF-A0A0G0AJA0-F1
#
_entry.id   AF-A0A0G0AJA0-F1
#
_cell.length_a   1.000
_cell.length_b   1.000
_cell.length_c   1.000
_cell.angle_alpha   90.00
_cell.angle_beta   90.00
_cell.angle_gamma   90.00
#
_symmetry.space_group_name_H-M   'P 1'
#
loop_
_entity.id
_entity.type
_entity.pdbx_description
1 polymer ?
#
loop_
_entity_poly.entity_id
_entity_poly.type
_entity_poly.pdbx_seq_one_letter_code
_entity_poly.pdbx_strand_id
1 'polypeptide(L)' 'KEVLNLDDINKLPIVFNIAWYEQKAIIVHLALLYLGIKNTHVGPTLPGFLTPNLLKAVQENFGVQTIKTVEEDMKIFNLA' A
#
# COMPACT_ATOMS: atom_id res chain seq x y z
N LYS A 1 13.21 10.97 2.87
CA LYS A 1 13.61 11.45 1.52
C LYS A 1 14.71 12.50 1.59
N GLU A 2 14.65 13.45 2.54
CA GLU A 2 15.60 14.58 2.65
C GLU A 2 17.06 14.15 2.86
N VAL A 3 17.34 13.28 3.83
CA VAL A 3 18.72 12.79 4.08
C VAL A 3 19.33 12.08 2.87
N LEU A 4 18.49 11.47 2.03
CA LEU A 4 18.90 10.74 0.83
C LEU A 4 18.76 11.58 -0.46
N ASN A 5 18.41 12.87 -0.36
CA ASN A 5 18.20 13.79 -1.47
C ASN A 5 17.26 13.25 -2.57
N LEU A 6 16.18 12.57 -2.17
CA LEU A 6 15.18 12.05 -3.10
C LEU A 6 14.07 13.08 -3.34
N ASP A 7 13.68 13.24 -4.61
CA ASP A 7 12.57 14.06 -5.10
C ASP A 7 11.20 13.43 -4.80
N ASP A 8 11.12 12.11 -4.69
CA ASP A 8 9.90 11.34 -4.39
C ASP A 8 10.09 10.46 -3.14
N ILE A 9 9.06 10.40 -2.28
CA ILE A 9 9.04 9.54 -1.10
C ILE A 9 9.04 8.05 -1.48
N ASN A 10 8.46 7.70 -2.62
CA ASN A 10 8.34 6.31 -3.10
C ASN A 10 9.65 5.74 -3.64
N LYS A 11 10.70 6.57 -3.77
CA LYS A 11 12.06 6.11 -4.14
C LYS A 11 12.86 5.62 -2.92
N LEU A 12 12.30 5.73 -1.71
CA LEU A 12 12.91 5.13 -0.53
C LEU A 12 12.88 3.59 -0.65
N PRO A 13 13.90 2.88 -0.13
CA PRO A 13 13.93 1.42 -0.09
C PRO A 13 13.01 0.89 1.02
N ILE A 14 11.71 1.21 0.94
CA ILE A 14 10.69 0.84 1.93
C ILE A 14 9.53 0.16 1.21
N VAL A 15 9.18 -1.02 1.68
CA VAL A 15 7.99 -1.75 1.24
C VAL A 15 6.89 -1.59 2.30
N PHE A 16 5.69 -1.25 1.85
CA PHE A 16 4.51 -1.16 2.70
C PHE A 16 3.64 -2.41 2.53
N ASN A 17 3.81 -3.41 3.39
CA ASN A 17 2.91 -4.56 3.53
C ASN A 17 2.12 -4.40 4.85
N ILE A 18 0.89 -3.93 4.76
CA ILE A 18 0.09 -3.40 5.88
C ILE A 18 -1.04 -4.37 6.21
N ALA A 19 -1.03 -4.89 7.43
CA ALA A 19 -2.18 -5.59 8.01
C ALA A 19 -3.17 -4.58 8.59
N TRP A 20 -4.47 -4.86 8.44
CA TRP A 20 -5.53 -4.05 9.07
C TRP A 20 -6.58 -4.95 9.75
N TYR A 21 -7.35 -4.35 10.64
CA TYR A 21 -8.48 -5.02 11.30
C TYR A 21 -9.63 -4.06 11.58
N GLU A 22 -9.32 -2.87 12.09
CA GLU A 22 -10.31 -1.89 12.52
C GLU A 22 -10.13 -0.53 11.81
N GLN A 23 -11.04 0.40 12.11
CA GLN A 23 -11.13 1.70 11.45
C GLN A 23 -9.90 2.63 11.63
N LYS A 24 -9.08 2.49 12.69
CA LYS A 24 -7.88 3.31 12.85
C LYS A 24 -6.82 2.93 11.82
N ALA A 25 -6.70 1.65 11.48
CA ALA A 25 -5.85 1.23 10.37
C ALA A 25 -6.31 1.83 9.03
N ILE A 26 -7.62 2.02 8.83
CA ILE A 26 -8.16 2.68 7.64
C ILE A 26 -7.75 4.15 7.59
N ILE A 27 -7.92 4.91 8.67
CA ILE A 27 -7.54 6.34 8.66
C ILE A 27 -6.02 6.53 8.53
N VAL A 28 -5.21 5.64 9.10
CA VAL A 28 -3.76 5.64 8.89
C VAL A 28 -3.44 5.38 7.43
N HIS A 29 -4.06 4.38 6.80
CA HIS A 29 -3.85 4.12 5.37
C HIS A 29 -4.22 5.34 4.52
N LEU A 30 -5.37 5.97 4.76
CA LEU A 30 -5.79 7.18 4.05
C LEU A 30 -4.79 8.33 4.22
N ALA A 31 -4.22 8.49 5.41
CA ALA A 31 -3.16 9.48 5.65
C ALA A 31 -1.90 9.18 4.83
N LEU A 32 -1.48 7.92 4.70
CA LEU A 32 -0.36 7.53 3.84
C LEU A 32 -0.63 7.88 2.37
N LEU A 33 -1.84 7.58 1.87
CA LEU A 33 -2.25 7.94 0.51
C LEU A 33 -2.24 9.45 0.29
N TYR A 34 -2.73 10.23 1.26
CA TYR A 34 -2.68 11.69 1.22
C TYR A 34 -1.26 12.25 1.16
N LEU A 35 -0.31 11.62 1.87
CA LEU A 35 1.11 11.96 1.82
C LEU A 35 1.82 11.53 0.52
N GLY A 36 1.10 10.90 -0.40
CA GLY A 36 1.60 10.48 -1.71
C GLY A 36 2.35 9.15 -1.68
N ILE A 37 2.20 8.34 -0.63
CA ILE A 37 2.72 6.96 -0.61
C ILE A 37 1.90 6.10 -1.56
N LYS A 38 2.59 5.33 -2.39
CA LYS A 38 2.02 4.46 -3.43
C LYS A 38 2.48 3.02 -3.26
N ASN A 39 1.86 2.11 -4.01
CA ASN A 39 2.22 0.69 -4.10
C ASN A 39 2.15 -0.05 -2.75
N THR A 40 1.20 0.34 -1.89
CA THR A 40 0.95 -0.35 -0.62
C THR A 40 0.23 -1.67 -0.86
N HIS A 41 0.57 -2.69 -0.08
CA HIS A 41 -0.10 -3.99 -0.07
C HIS A 41 -0.91 -4.09 1.21
N VAL A 42 -2.20 -4.41 1.11
CA VAL A 42 -3.14 -4.43 2.24
C VAL A 42 -3.82 -5.79 2.34
N GLY A 43 -3.89 -6.32 3.55
CA GLY A 43 -4.55 -7.59 3.83
C GLY A 43 -4.89 -7.80 5.30
N PRO A 44 -5.43 -8.99 5.67
CA PRO A 44 -5.53 -10.17 4.82
C PRO A 44 -6.68 -10.13 3.80
N THR A 45 -7.70 -9.31 4.05
CA THR A 45 -8.85 -9.13 3.17
C THR A 45 -9.02 -7.65 2.82
N LEU A 46 -9.79 -7.35 1.78
CA LEU A 46 -10.20 -5.97 1.53
C LEU A 46 -11.28 -5.55 2.53
N PRO A 47 -11.28 -4.28 2.99
CA PRO A 47 -12.39 -3.76 3.76
C PRO A 47 -13.71 -3.90 3.00
N GLY A 48 -14.76 -4.42 3.67
CA GLY A 48 -16.04 -4.70 3.05
C GLY A 48 -16.78 -3.48 2.48
N PHE A 49 -16.35 -2.25 2.84
CA PHE A 49 -16.89 -1.01 2.28
C PHE A 49 -16.29 -0.63 0.91
N LEU A 50 -15.22 -1.31 0.46
CA LEU A 50 -14.64 -1.05 -0.86
C LEU A 50 -15.46 -1.73 -1.95
N THR A 51 -16.23 -0.92 -2.67
CA THR A 51 -16.91 -1.37 -3.89
C THR A 51 -15.89 -1.63 -5.01
N PRO A 52 -16.21 -2.43 -6.03
CA PRO A 52 -15.31 -2.68 -7.15
C PRO A 52 -14.82 -1.40 -7.86
N ASN A 53 -15.70 -0.42 -8.03
CA ASN A 53 -15.34 0.86 -8.66
C ASN A 53 -14.38 1.68 -7.80
N LEU A 54 -14.59 1.68 -6.48
CA LEU A 54 -13.70 2.37 -5.54
C LEU A 54 -12.34 1.67 -5.49
N LEU A 55 -12.32 0.34 -5.43
CA LEU A 55 -11.08 -0.43 -5.47
C LEU A 55 -10.26 -0.12 -6.74
N LYS A 56 -10.91 -0.12 -7.90
CA LYS A 56 -10.27 0.22 -9.18
C LYS A 56 -9.68 1.63 -9.16
N ALA A 57 -10.44 2.62 -8.69
CA ALA A 57 -9.94 3.99 -8.59
C ALA A 57 -8.72 4.10 -7.66
N VAL A 58 -8.72 3.38 -6.54
CA VAL A 58 -7.60 3.40 -5.58
C VAL A 58 -6.37 2.68 -6.17
N GLN A 59 -6.58 1.58 -6.91
CA GLN A 59 -5.52 0.89 -7.67
C GLN A 59 -4.89 1.79 -8.74
N GLU A 60 -5.70 2.46 -9.56
CA GLU A 60 -5.21 3.29 -10.67
C GLU A 60 -4.48 4.54 -10.17
N ASN A 61 -4.97 5.18 -9.10
CA ASN A 61 -4.39 6.43 -8.60
C ASN A 61 -3.20 6.22 -7.66
N PHE A 62 -3.21 5.16 -6.84
CA PHE A 62 -2.26 4.97 -5.75
C PHE A 62 -1.48 3.65 -5.82
N GLY A 63 -1.86 2.72 -6.71
CA GLY A 63 -1.19 1.42 -6.83
C GLY A 63 -1.45 0.48 -5.66
N VAL A 64 -2.54 0.66 -4.89
CA VAL A 64 -2.86 -0.24 -3.76
C VAL A 64 -3.14 -1.64 -4.26
N GLN A 65 -2.53 -2.66 -3.66
CA GLN A 65 -2.69 -4.06 -4.01
C GLN A 65 -3.13 -4.90 -2.81
N THR A 66 -3.71 -6.06 -3.08
CA THR A 66 -3.93 -7.09 -2.05
C THR A 66 -2.72 -8.01 -1.97
N ILE A 67 -2.53 -8.64 -0.81
CA ILE A 67 -1.50 -9.66 -0.62
C ILE A 67 -1.78 -10.92 -1.46
N LYS A 68 -0.74 -11.73 -1.69
CA LYS A 68 -0.84 -13.05 -2.35
C LYS A 68 -0.29 -14.15 -1.44
N THR A 69 0.44 -15.12 -1.99
CA THR A 69 1.24 -16.05 -1.19
C THR A 69 2.50 -15.38 -0.70
N VAL A 70 3.09 -15.91 0.38
CA VAL A 70 4.34 -15.39 0.94
C VAL A 70 5.45 -15.40 -0.12
N GLU A 71 5.61 -16.49 -0.87
CA GLU A 71 6.65 -16.61 -1.89
C GLU A 71 6.46 -15.63 -3.05
N GLU A 72 5.21 -15.36 -3.45
CA GLU A 72 4.91 -14.39 -4.51
C GLU A 72 5.18 -12.96 -4.03
N ASP A 73 4.71 -12.61 -2.84
CA ASP A 73 4.90 -11.28 -2.26
C ASP A 73 6.38 -10.98 -2.02
N MET A 74 7.17 -11.95 -1.52
CA MET A 74 8.62 -11.78 -1.35
C MET A 74 9.35 -11.46 -2.65
N LYS A 75 8.93 -12.09 -3.77
CA LYS A 75 9.47 -11.78 -5.10
C LYS A 75 9.03 -10.40 -5.59
N ILE A 76 7.74 -10.06 -5.43
CA ILE A 76 7.20 -8.74 -5.80
C ILE A 76 7.94 -7.63 -5.05
N PHE A 77 8.28 -7.86 -3.78
CA PHE A 77 9.01 -6.91 -2.94
C PHE A 77 10.51 -6.88 -3.19
N ASN A 78 11.03 -7.74 -4.06
CA ASN A 78 12.47 -7.94 -4.32
C ASN A 78 13.25 -8.22 -3.02
N LEU A 79 12.66 -9.00 -2.11
CA LEU A 79 13.27 -9.41 -0.85
C LEU A 79 13.77 -10.86 -0.87
N ALA A 80 13.52 -11.58 -1.98
CA ALA A 80 13.95 -12.95 -2.23
C ALA A 80 14.29 -13.16 -3.71
#